data_AF-A0A9P6RNG3-F1
#
_entry.id   AF-A0A9P6RNG3-F1
#
_cell.length_a   1.000
_cell.length_b   1.000
_cell.length_c   1.000
_cell.angle_alpha   90.00
_cell.angle_beta   90.00
_cell.angle_gamma   90.00
#
_symmetry.space_group_name_H-M   'P 1'
#
loop_
_entity.id
_entity.type
_entity.pdbx_description
1 polymer ?
#
loop_
_entity_poly.entity_id
_entity_poly.type
_entity_poly.pdbx_seq_one_letter_code
_entity_poly.pdbx_strand_id
1 'polypeptide(L)'
;MRFSFLKKKQPSHKKQPITPPPELIQVPIAPSPLAIPEILERIFSYVDDFTLRRTVVLVCRLWLQMNQHLILRELVWDIHVAVQAIDKTLLKLPDTGRLRWFCDWGTPTEESWDKLMRALLHSQSHLKQPHSALLQRLPIQFKNSLRELELRTGSFKAGNLFDAIPFPPALTSFKFTVQEGSCNFSLGRLLDTCPLLEEFHGEVVANYLFLRGSMVPLNVGDGTPRRFMPLRSLVLRNATFAQSSLEALLLVTPRIQELKLISLQALSAQGSNMTTNKYSRADLVQHIQSLPIMLHSFHFSVFNQEIDGPEADEMLTPLSPLENGRSLWGDGLTPHMMRKLVESANVVTTLELYWRYTDECRSSSWMLHRLMCLSRHLLHVRTTNVAFQFEHLDLHRRAPKDGPSDTTSIQTGVWACTNLRTLHLELHGHNQSQLMHPTNTRIVFGYISTVCPRLQDLQLVIPKMCKTGGVYFNSPSMRIQAGFVLLTRLKYLERLYINFAQPTGVERTHVNWMVPSGRTAEFRKKRRVMVAELALIKKEQLALKDPAEITRLSLMDKDVLRWRELETTAKRELWRLGLLLEVKKVLEQMDTDDFECWPLLHRVSLNGGFEQGPEACMRNLFVQA
;
A
#
# COMPACT_ATOMS: atom_id res chain seq x y z
N MET A 1 -10.31 39.34 13.50
CA MET A 1 -10.70 39.56 14.91
C MET A 1 -9.44 39.84 15.72
N ARG A 2 -9.24 41.08 16.18
CA ARG A 2 -8.11 41.49 17.04
C ARG A 2 -8.56 41.39 18.49
N PHE A 3 -7.97 40.50 19.28
CA PHE A 3 -8.25 40.44 20.72
C PHE A 3 -7.41 41.49 21.45
N SER A 4 -8.05 42.59 21.83
CA SER A 4 -7.54 43.59 22.75
C SER A 4 -7.74 43.10 24.19
N PHE A 5 -6.66 42.63 24.83
CA PHE A 5 -6.70 42.28 26.25
C PHE A 5 -6.71 43.56 27.11
N LEU A 6 -7.79 43.70 27.89
CA LEU A 6 -7.99 44.75 28.90
C LEU A 6 -6.93 44.66 30.01
N LYS A 7 -6.04 45.65 30.09
CA LYS A 7 -5.24 45.92 31.29
C LYS A 7 -6.14 46.43 32.41
N LYS A 8 -6.61 45.54 33.30
CA LYS A 8 -7.18 45.93 34.59
C LYS A 8 -6.04 46.36 35.53
N LYS A 9 -6.04 47.64 35.91
CA LYS A 9 -5.21 48.16 37.01
C LYS A 9 -5.65 47.48 38.31
N GLN A 10 -4.76 46.69 38.92
CA GLN A 10 -4.94 46.22 40.30
C GLN A 10 -4.69 47.36 41.29
N PRO A 11 -5.47 47.46 42.37
CA PRO A 11 -5.26 48.44 43.43
C PRO A 11 -4.00 48.11 44.24
N SER A 12 -3.23 49.15 44.57
CA SER A 12 -2.02 49.07 45.38
C SER A 12 -2.37 48.76 46.84
N HIS A 13 -2.32 47.49 47.22
CA HIS A 13 -2.32 47.10 48.63
C HIS A 13 -0.95 47.40 49.25
N LYS A 14 -0.96 48.23 50.30
CA LYS A 14 0.18 48.49 51.19
C LYS A 14 0.68 47.15 51.75
N LYS A 15 1.93 46.80 51.41
CA LYS A 15 2.63 45.63 51.94
C LYS A 15 2.86 45.80 53.44
N GLN A 16 2.21 44.96 54.25
CA GLN A 16 2.69 44.68 55.60
C GLN A 16 3.98 43.84 55.52
N PRO A 17 4.93 44.02 56.45
CA PRO A 17 6.14 43.21 56.50
C PRO A 17 5.77 41.77 56.89
N ILE A 18 5.71 40.89 55.90
CA ILE A 18 5.56 39.45 56.09
C ILE A 18 6.91 38.92 56.55
N THR A 19 6.96 38.41 57.78
CA THR A 19 8.07 37.63 58.34
C THR A 19 8.41 36.49 57.37
N PRO A 20 9.69 36.27 57.01
CA PRO A 20 10.04 35.21 56.08
C PRO A 20 9.56 33.87 56.66
N PRO A 21 8.79 33.08 55.88
CA PRO A 21 8.43 31.74 56.31
C PRO A 21 9.72 30.95 56.57
N PRO A 22 9.75 30.09 57.61
CA PRO A 22 10.92 29.27 57.91
C PRO A 22 11.36 28.54 56.64
N GLU A 23 12.65 28.64 56.31
CA GLU A 23 13.28 27.96 55.18
C GLU A 23 12.97 26.46 55.27
N LEU A 24 11.92 26.04 54.56
CA LEU A 24 11.66 24.63 54.31
C LEU A 24 12.84 24.14 53.51
N ILE A 25 13.69 23.34 54.16
CA ILE A 25 14.80 22.60 53.56
C ILE A 25 14.22 21.88 52.34
N GLN A 26 14.44 22.44 51.16
CA GLN A 26 14.01 21.84 49.91
C GLN A 26 14.88 20.61 49.70
N VAL A 27 14.36 19.45 50.09
CA VAL A 27 14.96 18.18 49.71
C VAL A 27 15.06 18.21 48.17
N PRO A 28 16.28 18.09 47.59
CA PRO A 28 16.43 18.12 46.15
C PRO A 28 15.60 16.98 45.56
N ILE A 29 14.48 17.35 44.93
CA ILE A 29 13.60 16.41 44.26
C ILE A 29 14.42 15.81 43.12
N ALA A 30 14.69 14.50 43.20
CA ALA A 30 15.37 13.79 42.14
C ALA A 30 14.67 14.10 40.80
N PRO A 31 15.41 14.48 39.74
CA PRO A 31 14.80 14.84 38.48
C PRO A 31 13.97 13.65 37.97
N SER A 32 12.75 13.93 37.51
CA SER A 32 11.90 12.90 36.90
C SER A 32 12.68 12.20 35.79
N PRO A 33 12.59 10.86 35.64
CA PRO A 33 13.19 10.17 34.50
C PRO A 33 12.75 10.74 33.13
N LEU A 34 11.55 11.34 33.07
CA LEU A 34 11.03 12.02 31.87
C LEU A 34 11.70 13.39 31.61
N ALA A 35 12.54 13.87 32.53
CA ALA A 35 13.38 15.05 32.33
C ALA A 35 14.72 14.70 31.68
N ILE A 36 15.06 13.41 31.55
CA ILE A 36 16.30 12.92 30.94
C ILE A 36 16.06 12.68 29.44
N PRO A 37 16.64 13.47 28.53
CA PRO A 37 16.37 13.37 27.09
C PRO A 37 16.70 12.01 26.50
N GLU A 38 17.77 11.36 26.94
CA GLU A 38 18.21 10.07 26.43
C GLU A 38 17.18 8.96 26.72
N ILE A 39 16.54 9.02 27.89
CA ILE A 39 15.46 8.09 28.26
C ILE A 39 14.24 8.34 27.38
N LEU A 40 13.84 9.61 27.20
CA LEU A 40 12.72 9.98 26.34
C LEU A 40 12.96 9.59 24.87
N GLU A 41 14.16 9.82 24.34
CA GLU A 41 14.53 9.41 22.98
C GLU A 41 14.43 7.88 22.82
N ARG A 42 14.92 7.13 23.82
CA ARG A 42 14.78 5.68 23.84
C ARG A 42 13.31 5.26 23.90
N ILE A 43 12.48 5.89 24.73
CA ILE A 43 11.04 5.62 24.79
C ILE A 43 10.39 5.88 23.43
N PHE A 44 10.66 7.04 22.83
CA PHE A 44 10.09 7.43 21.53
C PHE A 44 10.55 6.55 20.38
N SER A 45 11.73 5.92 20.47
CA SER A 45 12.18 4.94 19.48
C SER A 45 11.30 3.67 19.40
N TYR A 46 10.47 3.42 20.43
CA TYR A 46 9.48 2.33 20.44
C TYR A 46 8.07 2.79 20.08
N VAL A 47 7.86 4.09 19.85
CA VAL A 47 6.55 4.64 19.47
C VAL A 47 6.46 4.70 17.96
N ASP A 48 5.34 4.23 17.40
CA ASP A 48 5.12 4.28 15.96
C ASP A 48 5.00 5.73 15.45
N ASP A 49 5.35 5.93 14.18
CA ASP A 49 5.37 7.25 13.53
C ASP A 49 3.99 7.97 13.58
N PHE A 50 2.89 7.21 13.55
CA PHE A 50 1.55 7.79 13.65
C PHE A 50 1.30 8.36 15.05
N THR A 51 1.56 7.59 16.10
CA THR A 51 1.44 8.02 17.50
C THR A 51 2.40 9.16 17.81
N LEU A 52 3.64 9.11 17.29
CA LEU A 52 4.62 10.19 17.42
C LEU A 52 4.06 11.51 16.89
N ARG A 53 3.54 11.51 15.66
CA ARG A 53 3.03 12.72 14.97
C ARG A 53 1.75 13.28 15.56
N ARG A 54 0.85 12.42 16.05
CA ARG A 54 -0.49 12.86 16.47
C ARG A 54 -0.63 13.09 17.95
N THR A 55 0.20 12.46 18.77
CA THR A 55 0.06 12.50 20.22
C THR A 55 1.32 13.03 20.87
N VAL A 56 2.46 12.37 20.66
CA VAL A 56 3.70 12.66 21.41
C VAL A 56 4.18 14.09 21.19
N VAL A 57 4.24 14.55 19.95
CA VAL A 57 4.75 15.89 19.62
C VAL A 57 3.84 17.02 20.09
N LEU A 58 2.60 16.70 20.47
CA LEU A 58 1.63 17.67 20.98
C LEU A 58 1.65 17.80 22.51
N VAL A 59 2.37 16.93 23.23
CA VAL A 59 2.42 16.95 24.70
C VAL A 59 3.10 18.20 25.23
N CYS A 60 4.33 18.50 24.77
CA CYS A 60 5.05 19.71 25.14
C CYS A 60 6.12 20.09 24.11
N ARG A 61 6.71 21.29 24.26
CA ARG A 61 7.75 21.79 23.34
C ARG A 61 9.02 20.93 23.33
N LEU A 62 9.42 20.40 24.49
CA LEU A 62 10.58 19.51 24.59
C LEU A 62 10.37 18.25 23.76
N TRP A 63 9.21 17.60 23.90
CA TRP A 63 8.89 16.40 23.13
C TRP A 63 8.81 16.68 21.63
N LEU A 64 8.21 17.81 21.23
CA LEU A 64 8.24 18.25 19.84
C LEU A 64 9.68 18.36 19.32
N GLN A 65 10.56 19.07 20.05
CA GLN A 65 11.96 19.30 19.66
C GLN A 65 12.76 18.01 19.58
N MET A 66 12.63 17.14 20.58
CA MET A 66 13.31 15.86 20.63
C MET A 66 12.90 14.92 19.50
N ASN A 67 11.63 14.96 19.09
CA ASN A 67 11.12 14.06 18.06
C ASN A 67 11.25 14.62 16.64
N GLN A 68 11.76 15.85 16.43
CA GLN A 68 11.79 16.43 15.07
C GLN A 68 12.55 15.59 14.04
N HIS A 69 13.59 14.89 14.50
CA HIS A 69 14.43 14.01 13.68
C HIS A 69 13.84 12.59 13.54
N LEU A 70 12.93 12.20 14.43
CA LEU A 70 12.20 10.92 14.37
C LEU A 70 10.96 11.03 13.48
N ILE A 71 10.37 12.23 13.37
CA ILE A 71 9.24 12.48 12.48
C ILE A 71 9.72 12.51 11.03
N LEU A 72 9.44 11.45 10.29
CA LEU A 72 9.74 11.37 8.86
C LEU A 72 8.82 12.29 8.05
N ARG A 73 9.14 13.57 7.98
CA ARG A 73 8.35 14.52 7.18
C ARG A 73 8.23 14.00 5.75
N GLU A 74 6.99 13.75 5.36
CA GLU A 74 6.65 13.16 4.07
C GLU A 74 6.20 14.26 3.11
N LEU A 75 6.86 14.33 1.96
CA LEU A 75 6.49 15.18 0.85
C LEU A 75 5.91 14.29 -0.24
N VAL A 76 4.63 14.52 -0.57
CA VAL A 76 3.93 13.77 -1.63
C VAL A 76 3.64 14.73 -2.77
N TRP A 77 4.11 14.38 -3.96
CA TRP A 77 3.70 14.98 -5.21
C TRP A 77 2.89 13.97 -6.03
N ASP A 78 1.73 14.41 -6.51
CA ASP A 78 0.79 13.62 -7.30
C ASP A 78 0.30 14.50 -8.47
N ILE A 79 -0.18 13.89 -9.55
CA ILE A 79 -0.68 14.57 -10.76
C ILE A 79 -1.81 15.56 -10.49
N HIS A 80 -2.53 15.37 -9.39
CA HIS A 80 -3.62 16.25 -9.00
C HIS A 80 -3.12 17.57 -8.39
N VAL A 81 -1.84 17.66 -8.04
CA VAL A 81 -1.22 18.89 -7.55
C VAL A 81 -0.89 19.77 -8.74
N ALA A 82 -1.46 20.99 -8.77
CA ALA A 82 -1.21 21.94 -9.84
C ALA A 82 0.29 22.20 -10.03
N VAL A 83 0.77 22.20 -11.28
CA VAL A 83 2.19 22.40 -11.61
C VAL A 83 2.78 23.66 -10.96
N GLN A 84 1.99 24.73 -10.80
CA GLN A 84 2.42 25.98 -10.15
C GLN A 84 2.76 25.81 -8.65
N ALA A 85 2.26 24.74 -8.00
CA ALA A 85 2.56 24.42 -6.62
C ALA A 85 3.85 23.59 -6.46
N ILE A 86 4.48 23.14 -7.56
CA ILE A 86 5.69 22.32 -7.54
C ILE A 86 6.82 23.02 -6.79
N ASP A 87 7.06 24.29 -7.08
CA ASP A 87 8.16 25.04 -6.50
C ASP A 87 7.93 25.20 -4.99
N LYS A 88 6.69 25.52 -4.58
CA LYS A 88 6.30 25.62 -3.16
C LYS A 88 6.44 24.29 -2.42
N THR A 89 6.18 23.17 -3.08
CA THR A 89 6.32 21.82 -2.53
C THR A 89 7.80 21.47 -2.38
N LEU A 90 8.59 21.67 -3.44
CA LEU A 90 10.02 21.37 -3.48
C LEU A 90 10.85 22.24 -2.53
N LEU A 91 10.40 23.46 -2.21
CA LEU A 91 11.02 24.29 -1.16
C LEU A 91 11.05 23.62 0.23
N LYS A 92 10.21 22.60 0.48
CA LYS A 92 10.17 21.86 1.75
C LYS A 92 11.13 20.66 1.79
N LEU A 93 11.74 20.32 0.65
CA LEU A 93 12.60 19.15 0.50
C LEU A 93 13.80 19.09 1.47
N PRO A 94 14.47 20.21 1.84
CA PRO A 94 15.58 20.17 2.79
C PRO A 94 15.19 19.67 4.20
N ASP A 95 13.91 19.74 4.55
CA ASP A 95 13.37 19.28 5.83
C ASP A 95 12.66 17.91 5.73
N THR A 96 12.68 17.29 4.55
CA THR A 96 11.86 16.13 4.21
C THR A 96 12.66 14.84 4.35
N GLY A 97 12.18 13.91 5.18
CA GLY A 97 12.76 12.58 5.35
C GLY A 97 12.30 11.58 4.28
N ARG A 98 11.09 11.76 3.74
CA ARG A 98 10.51 10.90 2.70
C ARG A 98 9.92 11.72 1.55
N LEU A 99 10.34 11.43 0.33
CA LEU A 99 9.75 11.97 -0.89
C LEU A 99 9.02 10.87 -1.66
N ARG A 100 7.74 11.08 -1.93
CA ARG A 100 6.96 10.28 -2.87
C ARG A 100 6.57 11.14 -4.07
N TRP A 101 6.97 10.71 -5.25
CA TRP A 101 6.75 11.43 -6.50
C TRP A 101 5.97 10.55 -7.46
N PHE A 102 4.77 10.99 -7.86
CA PHE A 102 3.94 10.27 -8.83
C PHE A 102 3.68 11.18 -10.00
N CYS A 103 3.96 10.64 -11.18
CA CYS A 103 3.63 11.26 -12.44
C CYS A 103 2.94 10.25 -13.34
N ASP A 104 1.68 10.52 -13.67
CA ASP A 104 0.87 9.68 -14.55
C ASP A 104 1.20 9.97 -16.02
N TRP A 105 0.49 9.25 -16.88
CA TRP A 105 0.61 9.29 -18.31
C TRP A 105 0.03 10.60 -18.85
N GLY A 106 0.74 11.19 -19.82
CA GLY A 106 0.28 12.38 -20.53
C GLY A 106 0.74 13.72 -19.94
N THR A 107 1.21 13.78 -18.68
CA THR A 107 1.99 14.92 -18.15
C THR A 107 2.81 14.48 -16.92
N PRO A 108 4.13 14.40 -17.10
CA PRO A 108 4.98 15.55 -16.79
C PRO A 108 5.52 16.20 -18.05
N THR A 109 5.49 17.52 -18.13
CA THR A 109 6.50 18.23 -18.91
C THR A 109 7.87 17.77 -18.39
N GLU A 110 8.84 17.52 -19.27
CA GLU A 110 10.25 17.31 -18.89
C GLU A 110 10.69 18.33 -17.81
N GLU A 111 10.10 19.53 -17.84
CA GLU A 111 10.15 20.57 -16.82
C GLU A 111 9.89 20.11 -15.37
N SER A 112 8.86 19.31 -15.06
CA SER A 112 8.58 18.94 -13.65
C SER A 112 9.62 17.98 -13.10
N TRP A 113 10.12 17.07 -13.96
CA TRP A 113 11.25 16.22 -13.64
C TRP A 113 12.52 17.05 -13.45
N ASP A 114 12.80 18.00 -14.33
CA ASP A 114 13.96 18.91 -14.20
C ASP A 114 13.88 19.75 -12.93
N LYS A 115 12.68 20.19 -12.54
CA LYS A 115 12.46 20.88 -11.25
C LYS A 115 12.76 19.95 -10.08
N LEU A 116 12.31 18.70 -10.12
CA LEU A 116 12.65 17.72 -9.09
C LEU A 116 14.16 17.48 -9.00
N MET A 117 14.84 17.26 -10.14
CA MET A 117 16.29 17.04 -10.18
C MET A 117 17.05 18.24 -9.61
N ARG A 118 16.68 19.47 -10.00
CA ARG A 118 17.26 20.70 -9.46
C ARG A 118 17.01 20.83 -7.95
N ALA A 119 15.83 20.49 -7.46
CA ALA A 119 15.52 20.54 -6.04
C ALA A 119 16.33 19.52 -5.23
N LEU A 120 16.49 18.29 -5.75
CA LEU A 120 17.32 17.27 -5.09
C LEU A 120 18.80 17.71 -5.07
N LEU A 121 19.33 18.21 -6.19
CA LEU A 121 20.69 18.79 -6.25
C LEU A 121 20.85 19.92 -5.23
N HIS A 122 19.89 20.85 -5.16
CA HIS A 122 19.90 21.96 -4.24
C HIS A 122 19.89 21.49 -2.77
N SER A 123 19.03 20.52 -2.44
CA SER A 123 18.94 19.92 -1.12
C SER A 123 20.28 19.31 -0.67
N GLN A 124 21.00 18.62 -1.57
CA GLN A 124 22.34 18.11 -1.28
C GLN A 124 23.37 19.21 -1.03
N SER A 125 23.31 20.31 -1.79
CA SER A 125 24.24 21.43 -1.63
C SER A 125 24.11 22.09 -0.25
N HIS A 126 22.89 22.16 0.30
CA HIS A 126 22.63 22.68 1.65
C HIS A 126 23.26 21.82 2.75
N LEU A 127 23.33 20.50 2.56
CA LEU A 127 23.97 19.59 3.52
C LEU A 127 25.49 19.78 3.58
N LYS A 128 26.11 20.33 2.53
CA LYS A 128 27.56 20.59 2.49
C LYS A 128 27.97 21.93 3.13
N GLN A 129 27.02 22.83 3.40
CA GLN A 129 27.36 24.12 3.99
C GLN A 129 27.74 23.94 5.48
N PRO A 130 28.94 24.38 5.91
CA PRO A 130 29.36 24.28 7.30
C PRO A 130 28.38 25.08 8.17
N HIS A 131 27.63 24.39 9.02
CA HIS A 131 26.73 25.06 9.94
C HIS A 131 27.52 25.92 10.93
N SER A 132 27.02 27.13 11.21
CA SER A 132 27.64 28.11 12.10
C SER A 132 28.07 27.46 13.42
N ALA A 133 29.26 27.82 13.93
CA ALA A 133 29.88 27.27 15.13
C ALA A 133 28.97 27.21 16.38
N LEU A 134 27.92 28.04 16.45
CA LEU A 134 26.93 28.03 17.54
C LEU A 134 26.06 26.77 17.60
N LEU A 135 25.87 26.05 16.50
CA LEU A 135 25.03 24.83 16.45
C LEU A 135 25.81 23.53 16.67
N GLN A 136 27.15 23.58 16.71
CA GLN A 136 28.01 22.40 16.93
C GLN A 136 27.90 21.80 18.35
N ARG A 137 27.24 22.49 19.29
CA ARG A 137 27.09 22.03 20.68
C ARG A 137 25.95 21.04 20.91
N LEU A 138 25.11 20.77 19.91
CA LEU A 138 24.07 19.74 20.02
C LEU A 138 24.51 18.47 19.26
N PRO A 139 24.71 17.32 19.94
CA PRO A 139 25.34 16.12 19.36
C PRO A 139 24.56 15.43 18.24
N ILE A 140 23.33 15.85 17.95
CA ILE A 140 22.42 15.13 17.06
C ILE A 140 21.69 16.15 16.17
N GLN A 141 22.37 16.65 15.13
CA GLN A 141 21.72 17.41 14.06
C GLN A 141 21.94 16.74 12.72
N PHE A 142 21.40 15.53 12.56
CA PHE A 142 20.95 15.13 11.24
C PHE A 142 19.73 16.01 10.93
N LYS A 143 19.94 17.21 10.37
CA LYS A 143 18.87 17.91 9.66
C LYS A 143 18.25 16.89 8.72
N ASN A 144 16.93 16.78 8.75
CA ASN A 144 16.11 15.77 8.08
C ASN A 144 16.52 15.53 6.63
N SER A 145 17.56 14.74 6.44
CA SER A 145 18.05 14.35 5.14
C SER A 145 17.04 13.40 4.53
N LEU A 146 16.90 13.48 3.22
CA LEU A 146 16.03 12.56 2.49
C LEU A 146 16.57 11.12 2.64
N ARG A 147 15.80 10.27 3.32
CA ARG A 147 16.11 8.87 3.62
C ARG A 147 15.32 7.91 2.74
N GLU A 148 14.10 8.29 2.38
CA GLU A 148 13.21 7.48 1.55
C GLU A 148 12.83 8.23 0.28
N LEU A 149 13.08 7.61 -0.88
CA LEU A 149 12.72 8.16 -2.18
C LEU A 149 11.88 7.13 -2.94
N GLU A 150 10.62 7.48 -3.24
CA GLU A 150 9.70 6.65 -4.02
C GLU A 150 9.28 7.41 -5.29
N LEU A 151 9.60 6.86 -6.46
CA LEU A 151 9.33 7.45 -7.76
C LEU A 151 8.39 6.58 -8.58
N ARG A 152 7.24 7.10 -8.98
CA ARG A 152 6.27 6.41 -9.84
C ARG A 152 6.03 7.25 -11.07
N THR A 153 6.22 6.68 -12.25
CA THR A 153 6.34 7.47 -13.49
C THR A 153 5.61 6.76 -14.62
N GLY A 154 4.80 7.48 -15.40
CA GLY A 154 4.06 6.93 -16.54
C GLY A 154 4.99 6.41 -17.63
N SER A 155 5.73 7.29 -18.28
CA SER A 155 6.73 6.89 -19.27
C SER A 155 7.95 7.80 -19.21
N PHE A 156 9.10 7.27 -19.56
CA PHE A 156 10.29 8.06 -19.86
C PHE A 156 10.66 7.87 -21.32
N LYS A 157 11.10 8.95 -21.98
CA LYS A 157 11.84 8.81 -23.24
C LYS A 157 13.07 7.97 -22.93
N ALA A 158 13.24 6.87 -23.67
CA ALA A 158 14.29 5.88 -23.45
C ALA A 158 15.65 6.56 -23.21
N GLY A 159 16.20 6.41 -22.00
CA GLY A 159 17.41 7.11 -21.59
C GLY A 159 17.89 6.76 -20.17
N ASN A 160 19.11 7.18 -19.84
CA ASN A 160 19.79 6.93 -18.57
C ASN A 160 19.29 7.86 -17.44
N LEU A 161 18.00 8.14 -17.38
CA LEU A 161 17.48 9.22 -16.54
C LEU A 161 17.79 9.02 -15.05
N PHE A 162 17.76 7.77 -14.59
CA PHE A 162 18.08 7.44 -13.21
C PHE A 162 19.57 7.62 -12.88
N ASP A 163 20.46 7.53 -13.88
CA ASP A 163 21.88 7.82 -13.70
C ASP A 163 22.13 9.33 -13.49
N ALA A 164 21.15 10.19 -13.79
CA ALA A 164 21.22 11.63 -13.53
C ALA A 164 20.69 12.01 -12.13
N ILE A 165 20.04 11.09 -11.41
CA ILE A 165 19.46 11.41 -10.12
C ILE A 165 20.57 11.72 -9.12
N PRO A 166 20.55 12.90 -8.49
CA PRO A 166 21.44 13.22 -7.38
C PRO A 166 20.95 12.47 -6.14
N PHE A 167 21.35 11.21 -5.98
CA PHE A 167 20.96 10.44 -4.81
C PHE A 167 21.65 10.96 -3.54
N PRO A 168 20.91 11.25 -2.45
CA PRO A 168 21.51 11.71 -1.21
C PRO A 168 22.26 10.56 -0.53
N PRO A 169 23.47 10.77 0.03
CA PRO A 169 24.23 9.70 0.68
C PRO A 169 23.53 9.06 1.90
N ALA A 170 22.56 9.78 2.48
CA ALA A 170 21.75 9.33 3.60
C ALA A 170 20.53 8.48 3.19
N LEU A 171 20.36 8.18 1.89
CA LEU A 171 19.24 7.40 1.40
C LEU A 171 19.32 5.96 1.93
N THR A 172 18.27 5.52 2.60
CA THR A 172 18.13 4.17 3.15
C THR A 172 17.12 3.34 2.36
N SER A 173 16.16 3.97 1.67
CA SER A 173 15.16 3.27 0.85
C SER A 173 14.98 3.99 -0.48
N PHE A 174 15.14 3.24 -1.58
CA PHE A 174 14.84 3.73 -2.92
C PHE A 174 13.91 2.78 -3.65
N LYS A 175 12.76 3.31 -4.08
CA LYS A 175 11.74 2.56 -4.80
C LYS A 175 11.39 3.30 -6.07
N PHE A 176 11.33 2.61 -7.19
CA PHE A 176 10.77 3.19 -8.39
C PHE A 176 9.92 2.21 -9.20
N THR A 177 8.87 2.75 -9.81
CA THR A 177 7.97 2.04 -10.73
C THR A 177 7.84 2.87 -12.00
N VAL A 178 8.23 2.29 -13.13
CA VAL A 178 8.00 2.87 -14.46
C VAL A 178 6.85 2.10 -15.13
N GLN A 179 5.78 2.79 -15.50
CA GLN A 179 4.61 2.12 -16.11
C GLN A 179 4.94 1.66 -17.53
N GLU A 180 5.59 2.51 -18.34
CA GLU A 180 5.99 2.23 -19.72
C GLU A 180 7.43 2.61 -20.06
N GLY A 181 7.95 1.89 -21.06
CA GLY A 181 9.28 2.10 -21.60
C GLY A 181 10.32 1.25 -20.87
N SER A 182 11.46 1.03 -21.53
CA SER A 182 12.59 0.36 -20.91
C SER A 182 13.36 1.33 -20.02
N CYS A 183 13.84 0.84 -18.89
CA CYS A 183 14.63 1.62 -17.95
C CYS A 183 16.04 1.06 -17.89
N ASN A 184 17.04 1.92 -18.05
CA ASN A 184 18.43 1.56 -17.79
C ASN A 184 18.85 2.10 -16.44
N PHE A 185 19.43 1.24 -15.60
CA PHE A 185 19.77 1.60 -14.23
C PHE A 185 21.10 0.97 -13.80
N SER A 186 21.99 1.74 -13.16
CA SER A 186 23.20 1.20 -12.56
C SER A 186 23.05 1.04 -11.04
N LEU A 187 22.76 -0.19 -10.58
CA LEU A 187 22.64 -0.48 -9.16
C LEU A 187 23.97 -0.32 -8.41
N GLY A 188 25.10 -0.72 -9.02
CA GLY A 188 26.41 -0.51 -8.43
C GLY A 188 26.70 0.97 -8.13
N ARG A 189 26.38 1.88 -9.06
CA ARG A 189 26.54 3.33 -8.86
C ARG A 189 25.62 3.88 -7.76
N LEU A 190 24.39 3.39 -7.67
CA LEU A 190 23.49 3.76 -6.58
C LEU A 190 24.11 3.37 -5.23
N LEU A 191 24.60 2.14 -5.10
CA LEU A 191 25.19 1.63 -3.87
C LEU A 191 26.49 2.37 -3.50
N ASP A 192 27.29 2.77 -4.51
CA ASP A 192 28.45 3.66 -4.33
C ASP A 192 28.04 5.04 -3.78
N THR A 193 26.94 5.60 -4.29
CA THR A 193 26.45 6.93 -3.91
C THR A 193 25.70 6.93 -2.56
N CYS A 194 25.04 5.82 -2.25
CA CYS A 194 24.17 5.63 -1.10
C CYS A 194 24.65 4.45 -0.25
N PRO A 195 25.75 4.61 0.50
CA PRO A 195 26.33 3.52 1.30
C PRO A 195 25.44 3.06 2.46
N LEU A 196 24.38 3.81 2.78
CA LEU A 196 23.39 3.49 3.81
C LEU A 196 22.12 2.82 3.26
N LEU A 197 22.08 2.46 1.98
CA LEU A 197 20.90 1.89 1.35
C LEU A 197 20.57 0.52 1.94
N GLU A 198 19.39 0.41 2.56
CA GLU A 198 18.85 -0.82 3.15
C GLU A 198 17.79 -1.47 2.25
N GLU A 199 17.04 -0.69 1.47
CA GLU A 199 15.98 -1.20 0.60
C GLU A 199 16.11 -0.67 -0.82
N PHE A 200 16.07 -1.58 -1.80
CA PHE A 200 15.94 -1.25 -3.21
C PHE A 200 14.78 -2.00 -3.85
N HIS A 201 13.84 -1.26 -4.45
CA HIS A 201 12.76 -1.81 -5.27
C HIS A 201 12.78 -1.15 -6.65
N GLY A 202 13.09 -1.92 -7.68
CA GLY A 202 13.02 -1.48 -9.08
C GLY A 202 11.96 -2.27 -9.85
N GLU A 203 11.02 -1.55 -10.45
CA GLU A 203 9.92 -2.13 -11.20
C GLU A 203 9.70 -1.40 -12.52
N VAL A 204 9.50 -2.16 -13.60
CA VAL A 204 8.98 -1.67 -14.88
C VAL A 204 7.76 -2.51 -15.23
N VAL A 205 6.59 -1.91 -15.46
CA VAL A 205 5.33 -2.66 -15.59
C VAL A 205 5.16 -3.24 -16.99
N ALA A 206 5.23 -2.41 -18.03
CA ALA A 206 4.94 -2.82 -19.41
C ALA A 206 6.17 -3.31 -20.20
N ASN A 207 7.38 -3.09 -19.69
CA ASN A 207 8.64 -3.37 -20.40
C ASN A 207 9.69 -3.93 -19.42
N TYR A 208 10.99 -3.78 -19.70
CA TYR A 208 12.06 -4.32 -18.87
C TYR A 208 12.97 -3.26 -18.22
N LEU A 209 13.48 -3.61 -17.03
CA LEU A 209 14.53 -2.90 -16.30
C LEU A 209 15.90 -3.52 -16.62
N PHE A 210 16.73 -2.83 -17.38
CA PHE A 210 18.10 -3.27 -17.67
C PHE A 210 19.05 -2.76 -16.59
N LEU A 211 19.55 -3.67 -15.74
CA LEU A 211 20.58 -3.34 -14.75
C LEU A 211 21.97 -3.47 -15.39
N ARG A 212 22.67 -2.34 -15.50
CA ARG A 212 23.94 -2.26 -16.21
C ARG A 212 25.14 -2.54 -15.30
N GLY A 213 26.11 -3.24 -15.87
CA GLY A 213 27.42 -3.45 -15.25
C GLY A 213 27.37 -4.30 -13.99
N SER A 214 28.42 -4.19 -13.18
CA SER A 214 28.47 -4.85 -11.88
C SER A 214 27.43 -4.26 -10.92
N MET A 215 26.73 -5.12 -10.19
CA MET A 215 25.90 -4.69 -9.06
C MET A 215 26.73 -4.38 -7.81
N VAL A 216 28.00 -4.79 -7.79
CA VAL A 216 28.93 -4.49 -6.69
C VAL A 216 29.55 -3.11 -6.93
N PRO A 217 29.62 -2.24 -5.90
CA PRO A 217 30.33 -0.95 -5.93
C PRO A 217 31.74 -1.05 -6.55
N LEU A 218 32.13 -0.09 -7.38
CA LEU A 218 33.44 -0.13 -8.08
C LEU A 218 34.63 0.12 -7.14
N ASN A 219 34.41 0.81 -6.02
CA ASN A 219 35.46 1.26 -5.11
C ASN A 219 36.05 0.16 -4.20
N VAL A 220 35.80 -1.12 -4.49
CA VAL A 220 36.28 -2.26 -3.69
C VAL A 220 37.70 -2.72 -4.12
N GLY A 221 38.36 -1.98 -5.03
CA GLY A 221 39.57 -2.42 -5.74
C GLY A 221 40.93 -2.36 -5.01
N ASP A 222 41.13 -1.51 -4.00
CA ASP A 222 42.49 -1.14 -3.53
C ASP A 222 42.95 -1.83 -2.24
N GLY A 223 42.56 -3.09 -2.02
CA GLY A 223 43.03 -3.88 -0.87
C GLY A 223 42.42 -3.46 0.49
N THR A 224 41.48 -2.50 0.50
CA THR A 224 40.68 -2.22 1.69
C THR A 224 39.77 -3.41 1.99
N PRO A 225 39.62 -3.84 3.27
CA PRO A 225 38.73 -4.93 3.63
C PRO A 225 37.32 -4.65 3.08
N ARG A 226 36.73 -5.65 2.42
CA ARG A 226 35.40 -5.54 1.81
C ARG A 226 34.40 -5.09 2.86
N ARG A 227 33.90 -3.86 2.72
CA ARG A 227 32.87 -3.33 3.61
C ARG A 227 31.54 -3.99 3.25
N PHE A 228 30.92 -4.65 4.23
CA PHE A 228 29.56 -5.17 4.06
C PHE A 228 28.58 -4.03 3.85
N MET A 229 27.68 -4.21 2.89
CA MET A 229 26.60 -3.27 2.62
C MET A 229 25.40 -3.52 3.54
N PRO A 230 24.69 -2.47 3.96
CA PRO A 230 23.55 -2.61 4.87
C PRO A 230 22.26 -3.08 4.18
N LEU A 231 22.30 -3.40 2.87
CA LEU A 231 21.16 -3.83 2.08
C LEU A 231 20.45 -5.04 2.73
N ARG A 232 19.14 -4.87 2.99
CA ARG A 232 18.24 -5.85 3.61
C ARG A 232 17.15 -6.33 2.65
N SER A 233 16.70 -5.49 1.73
CA SER A 233 15.65 -5.85 0.76
C SER A 233 16.07 -5.49 -0.66
N LEU A 234 15.98 -6.49 -1.55
CA LEU A 234 16.19 -6.33 -2.98
C LEU A 234 14.99 -6.93 -3.73
N VAL A 235 14.17 -6.06 -4.31
CA VAL A 235 13.00 -6.43 -5.12
C VAL A 235 13.19 -5.91 -6.54
N LEU A 236 13.24 -6.82 -7.50
CA LEU A 236 13.40 -6.51 -8.91
C LEU A 236 12.25 -7.14 -9.69
N ARG A 237 11.53 -6.32 -10.46
CA ARG A 237 10.43 -6.79 -11.31
C ARG A 237 10.67 -6.44 -12.77
N ASN A 238 10.48 -7.44 -13.64
CA ASN A 238 10.76 -7.35 -15.08
C ASN A 238 12.19 -6.91 -15.37
N ALA A 239 13.17 -7.38 -14.58
CA ALA A 239 14.56 -6.97 -14.70
C ALA A 239 15.39 -7.92 -15.57
N THR A 240 16.45 -7.38 -16.18
CA THR A 240 17.48 -8.10 -16.92
C THR A 240 18.86 -7.71 -16.39
N PHE A 241 19.66 -8.71 -16.04
CA PHE A 241 21.03 -8.61 -15.55
C PHE A 241 21.78 -9.95 -15.63
N ALA A 242 23.10 -9.96 -15.49
CA ALA A 242 23.86 -11.19 -15.37
C ALA A 242 23.71 -11.80 -13.97
N GLN A 243 23.28 -13.07 -13.87
CA GLN A 243 23.07 -13.75 -12.57
C GLN A 243 24.32 -13.70 -11.68
N SER A 244 25.52 -13.88 -12.26
CA SER A 244 26.79 -13.77 -11.55
C SER A 244 27.01 -12.42 -10.86
N SER A 245 26.44 -11.33 -11.40
CA SER A 245 26.52 -10.00 -10.76
C SER A 245 25.66 -9.92 -9.51
N LEU A 246 24.51 -10.60 -9.48
CA LEU A 246 23.69 -10.73 -8.27
C LEU A 246 24.39 -11.62 -7.24
N GLU A 247 24.94 -12.76 -7.66
CA GLU A 247 25.69 -13.66 -6.77
C GLU A 247 26.87 -12.95 -6.11
N ALA A 248 27.56 -12.09 -6.86
CA ALA A 248 28.62 -11.22 -6.34
C ALA A 248 28.11 -10.16 -5.36
N LEU A 249 26.92 -9.59 -5.59
CA LEU A 249 26.26 -8.68 -4.66
C LEU A 249 25.92 -9.37 -3.34
N LEU A 250 25.38 -10.60 -3.40
CA LEU A 250 25.00 -11.38 -2.21
C LEU A 250 26.20 -11.66 -1.29
N LEU A 251 27.40 -11.85 -1.84
CA LEU A 251 28.64 -12.01 -1.06
C LEU A 251 28.98 -10.80 -0.18
N VAL A 252 28.53 -9.60 -0.55
CA VAL A 252 28.82 -8.35 0.16
C VAL A 252 27.60 -7.80 0.92
N THR A 253 26.45 -8.49 0.87
CA THR A 253 25.21 -8.13 1.58
C THR A 253 24.75 -9.26 2.52
N PRO A 254 25.52 -9.64 3.54
CA PRO A 254 25.16 -10.73 4.44
C PRO A 254 23.88 -10.45 5.27
N ARG A 255 23.42 -9.20 5.30
CA ARG A 255 22.21 -8.76 6.02
C ARG A 255 20.94 -8.80 5.17
N ILE A 256 21.01 -9.32 3.95
CA ILE A 256 19.82 -9.42 3.10
C ILE A 256 18.79 -10.36 3.73
N GLN A 257 17.56 -9.90 3.81
CA GLN A 257 16.41 -10.55 4.42
C GLN A 257 15.29 -10.80 3.41
N GLU A 258 15.18 -9.96 2.38
CA GLU A 258 14.20 -10.08 1.31
C GLU A 258 14.91 -10.05 -0.03
N LEU A 259 14.72 -11.10 -0.83
CA LEU A 259 15.22 -11.20 -2.19
C LEU A 259 14.09 -11.66 -3.11
N LYS A 260 13.55 -10.74 -3.92
CA LYS A 260 12.46 -11.03 -4.85
C LYS A 260 12.86 -10.66 -6.27
N LEU A 261 12.98 -11.67 -7.11
CA LEU A 261 13.30 -11.58 -8.52
C LEU A 261 12.06 -12.02 -9.31
N ILE A 262 11.26 -11.04 -9.73
CA ILE A 262 9.92 -11.25 -10.26
C ILE A 262 9.95 -11.07 -11.78
N SER A 263 9.66 -12.13 -12.53
CA SER A 263 9.58 -12.12 -14.00
C SER A 263 10.88 -11.64 -14.67
N LEU A 264 12.01 -12.25 -14.32
CA LEU A 264 13.31 -11.91 -14.91
C LEU A 264 13.29 -12.11 -16.43
N GLN A 265 13.70 -11.09 -17.17
CA GLN A 265 13.65 -11.07 -18.61
C GLN A 265 14.94 -11.67 -19.17
N ALA A 266 14.87 -12.89 -19.69
CA ALA A 266 15.97 -13.51 -20.42
C ALA A 266 16.16 -12.77 -21.75
N LEU A 267 17.37 -12.24 -22.00
CA LEU A 267 17.69 -11.63 -23.29
C LEU A 267 17.64 -12.73 -24.36
N SER A 268 16.59 -12.72 -25.17
CA SER A 268 16.58 -13.51 -26.39
C SER A 268 17.59 -12.88 -27.36
N ALA A 269 18.40 -13.72 -28.00
CA ALA A 269 19.45 -13.30 -28.94
C ALA A 269 18.89 -12.77 -30.28
N GLN A 270 17.80 -12.00 -30.25
CA GLN A 270 17.27 -11.32 -31.43
C GLN A 270 18.16 -10.13 -31.77
N GLY A 271 19.31 -10.40 -32.39
CA GLY A 271 20.04 -9.44 -33.23
C GLY A 271 21.36 -8.88 -32.69
N SER A 272 21.85 -9.29 -31.52
CA SER A 272 23.18 -8.89 -31.05
C SER A 272 23.93 -10.08 -30.46
N ASN A 273 25.25 -10.15 -30.67
CA ASN A 273 26.17 -11.17 -30.14
C ASN A 273 26.27 -11.19 -28.59
N MET A 274 25.28 -10.67 -27.87
CA MET A 274 25.27 -10.74 -26.42
C MET A 274 24.94 -12.16 -25.98
N THR A 275 25.75 -12.68 -25.06
CA THR A 275 25.50 -13.94 -24.38
C THR A 275 24.10 -13.94 -23.79
N THR A 276 23.27 -14.92 -24.16
CA THR A 276 21.94 -15.08 -23.59
C THR A 276 22.07 -15.23 -22.08
N ASN A 277 21.50 -14.30 -21.31
CA ASN A 277 21.42 -14.42 -19.87
C ASN A 277 20.50 -15.60 -19.54
N LYS A 278 21.09 -16.76 -19.29
CA LYS A 278 20.36 -17.92 -18.76
C LYS A 278 20.30 -17.78 -17.25
N TYR A 279 19.08 -17.66 -16.73
CA TYR A 279 18.83 -17.70 -15.30
C TYR A 279 18.63 -19.14 -14.85
N SER A 280 19.24 -19.52 -13.74
CA SER A 280 19.14 -20.85 -13.15
C SER A 280 18.75 -20.72 -11.68
N ARG A 281 17.51 -21.12 -11.37
CA ARG A 281 16.97 -21.08 -10.01
C ARG A 281 17.79 -21.95 -9.07
N ALA A 282 18.08 -23.19 -9.49
CA ALA A 282 18.82 -24.17 -8.70
C ALA A 282 20.22 -23.64 -8.32
N ASP A 283 20.94 -23.07 -9.29
CA ASP A 283 22.28 -22.51 -9.04
C ASP A 283 22.21 -21.34 -8.06
N LEU A 284 21.22 -20.45 -8.19
CA LEU A 284 21.06 -19.33 -7.28
C LEU A 284 20.69 -19.80 -5.86
N VAL A 285 19.80 -20.77 -5.73
CA VAL A 285 19.41 -21.35 -4.43
C VAL A 285 20.62 -22.01 -3.76
N GLN A 286 21.38 -22.80 -4.51
CA GLN A 286 22.62 -23.42 -4.02
C GLN A 286 23.63 -22.35 -3.57
N HIS A 287 23.80 -21.29 -4.34
CA HIS A 287 24.66 -20.16 -3.98
C HIS A 287 24.19 -19.50 -2.68
N ILE A 288 22.90 -19.17 -2.55
CA ILE A 288 22.34 -18.58 -1.32
C ILE A 288 22.56 -19.49 -0.12
N GLN A 289 22.35 -20.81 -0.26
CA GLN A 289 22.58 -21.78 0.81
C GLN A 289 24.04 -21.90 1.24
N SER A 290 24.99 -21.59 0.34
CA SER A 290 26.42 -21.54 0.65
C SER A 290 26.83 -20.30 1.46
N LEU A 291 25.96 -19.28 1.53
CA LEU A 291 26.21 -18.01 2.21
C LEU A 291 25.58 -17.98 3.60
N PRO A 292 26.14 -17.20 4.55
CA PRO A 292 25.56 -17.01 5.87
C PRO A 292 24.41 -15.99 5.83
N ILE A 293 23.45 -16.17 4.92
CA ILE A 293 22.30 -15.28 4.70
C ILE A 293 21.04 -15.94 5.26
N MET A 294 20.21 -15.15 5.95
CA MET A 294 18.92 -15.61 6.46
C MET A 294 17.78 -14.83 5.79
N LEU A 295 17.22 -15.41 4.74
CA LEU A 295 16.08 -14.83 4.04
C LEU A 295 14.79 -15.08 4.84
N HIS A 296 14.01 -14.02 5.02
CA HIS A 296 12.63 -14.06 5.52
C HIS A 296 11.62 -14.11 4.37
N SER A 297 12.02 -13.68 3.18
CA SER A 297 11.20 -13.74 1.98
C SER A 297 12.06 -13.96 0.75
N PHE A 298 11.70 -14.96 -0.05
CA PHE A 298 12.37 -15.27 -1.31
C PHE A 298 11.36 -15.43 -2.44
N HIS A 299 11.66 -14.86 -3.60
CA HIS A 299 10.95 -15.14 -4.83
C HIS A 299 11.92 -15.16 -6.01
N PHE A 300 11.71 -16.11 -6.91
CA PHE A 300 12.42 -16.19 -8.17
C PHE A 300 11.47 -16.71 -9.23
N SER A 301 11.28 -15.92 -10.29
CA SER A 301 10.56 -16.32 -11.49
C SER A 301 11.24 -15.73 -12.73
N VAL A 302 11.29 -16.51 -13.79
CA VAL A 302 11.82 -16.10 -15.10
C VAL A 302 10.65 -15.92 -16.04
N PHE A 303 10.75 -14.89 -16.85
CA PHE A 303 9.75 -14.52 -17.82
C PHE A 303 9.54 -15.63 -18.88
N ASN A 304 8.27 -15.98 -19.15
CA ASN A 304 7.86 -17.06 -20.07
C ASN A 304 8.40 -18.46 -19.74
N GLN A 305 8.96 -18.68 -18.56
CA GLN A 305 9.35 -20.01 -18.10
C GLN A 305 8.17 -20.61 -17.33
N GLU A 306 7.59 -21.68 -17.88
CA GLU A 306 6.61 -22.49 -17.15
C GLU A 306 7.33 -23.22 -16.01
N ILE A 307 6.72 -23.20 -14.83
CA ILE A 307 7.23 -23.92 -13.65
C ILE A 307 6.75 -25.36 -13.81
N ASP A 308 7.68 -26.30 -13.91
CA ASP A 308 7.33 -27.72 -13.93
C ASP A 308 6.94 -28.22 -12.51
N GLY A 309 6.37 -29.43 -12.43
CA GLY A 309 5.91 -29.99 -11.16
C GLY A 309 7.01 -30.10 -10.09
N PRO A 310 8.20 -30.63 -10.41
CA PRO A 310 9.33 -30.67 -9.48
C PRO A 310 9.82 -29.29 -9.02
N GLU A 311 9.96 -28.33 -9.94
CA GLU A 311 10.36 -26.96 -9.61
C GLU A 311 9.31 -26.30 -8.71
N ALA A 312 8.01 -26.56 -8.94
CA ALA A 312 6.93 -26.10 -8.07
C ALA A 312 7.03 -26.62 -6.64
N ASP A 313 7.40 -27.89 -6.44
CA ASP A 313 7.62 -28.45 -5.11
C ASP A 313 8.86 -27.82 -4.43
N GLU A 314 9.92 -27.56 -5.19
CA GLU A 314 11.08 -26.82 -4.71
C GLU A 314 10.73 -25.36 -4.34
N MET A 315 9.86 -24.70 -5.10
CA MET A 315 9.37 -23.34 -4.80
C MET A 315 8.61 -23.26 -3.48
N LEU A 316 7.94 -24.34 -3.08
CA LEU A 316 7.17 -24.40 -1.84
C LEU A 316 8.01 -24.83 -0.64
N THR A 317 9.19 -25.38 -0.90
CA THR A 317 10.15 -25.74 0.14
C THR A 317 10.77 -24.45 0.68
N PRO A 318 10.58 -24.13 1.98
CA PRO A 318 11.12 -22.91 2.55
C PRO A 318 12.65 -22.93 2.49
N LEU A 319 13.25 -21.82 2.07
CA LEU A 319 14.71 -21.64 2.21
C LEU A 319 15.11 -21.38 3.67
N SER A 320 14.16 -20.96 4.50
CA SER A 320 14.37 -20.60 5.90
C SER A 320 13.20 -21.06 6.76
N PRO A 321 13.45 -21.59 7.97
CA PRO A 321 12.39 -22.01 8.89
C PRO A 321 11.50 -20.85 9.37
N LEU A 322 11.93 -19.60 9.19
CA LEU A 322 11.19 -18.40 9.59
C LEU A 322 10.22 -17.89 8.51
N GLU A 323 10.18 -18.53 7.34
CA GLU A 323 9.42 -18.07 6.20
C GLU A 323 7.93 -18.40 6.34
N ASN A 324 7.16 -17.45 6.90
CA ASN A 324 5.69 -17.54 6.99
C ASN A 324 4.98 -16.95 5.76
N GLY A 325 5.73 -16.40 4.81
CA GLY A 325 5.23 -15.78 3.60
C GLY A 325 5.57 -16.58 2.35
N ARG A 326 4.64 -16.64 1.40
CA ARG A 326 4.84 -17.27 0.10
C ARG A 326 4.61 -16.25 -1.00
N SER A 327 5.59 -16.12 -1.89
CA SER A 327 5.51 -15.28 -3.08
C SER A 327 5.47 -16.18 -4.30
N LEU A 328 4.37 -16.16 -5.06
CA LEU A 328 4.17 -17.05 -6.20
C LEU A 328 3.85 -16.26 -7.46
N TRP A 329 4.20 -16.85 -8.59
CA TRP A 329 3.71 -16.39 -9.87
C TRP A 329 2.29 -16.89 -10.07
N GLY A 330 1.38 -16.04 -10.53
CA GLY A 330 -0.04 -16.38 -10.63
C GLY A 330 -0.31 -17.48 -11.66
N ASP A 331 0.47 -17.58 -12.76
CA ASP A 331 0.34 -18.71 -13.71
C ASP A 331 0.86 -20.01 -13.07
N GLY A 332 1.80 -19.86 -12.13
CA GLY A 332 2.35 -20.97 -11.37
C GLY A 332 1.38 -21.53 -10.33
N LEU A 333 0.26 -20.85 -10.02
CA LEU A 333 -0.70 -21.39 -9.05
C LEU A 333 -1.45 -22.57 -9.68
N THR A 334 -0.84 -23.75 -9.74
CA THR A 334 -1.45 -24.98 -10.28
C THR A 334 -2.31 -25.69 -9.22
N PRO A 335 -3.22 -26.62 -9.61
CA PRO A 335 -4.00 -27.38 -8.64
C PRO A 335 -3.13 -28.16 -7.64
N HIS A 336 -1.95 -28.61 -8.08
CA HIS A 336 -0.94 -29.25 -7.25
C HIS A 336 -0.37 -28.28 -6.21
N MET A 337 0.10 -27.11 -6.64
CA MET A 337 0.62 -26.09 -5.72
C MET A 337 -0.45 -25.61 -4.73
N MET A 338 -1.68 -25.42 -5.19
CA MET A 338 -2.80 -25.07 -4.31
C MET A 338 -3.03 -26.15 -3.25
N ARG A 339 -3.00 -27.44 -3.62
CA ARG A 339 -3.13 -28.54 -2.66
C ARG A 339 -2.02 -28.48 -1.60
N LYS A 340 -0.77 -28.31 -2.01
CA LYS A 340 0.39 -28.18 -1.11
C LYS A 340 0.29 -26.94 -0.20
N LEU A 341 -0.17 -25.80 -0.72
CA LEU A 341 -0.39 -24.58 0.07
C LEU A 341 -1.49 -24.78 1.11
N VAL A 342 -2.56 -25.50 0.76
CA VAL A 342 -3.66 -25.81 1.69
C VAL A 342 -3.21 -26.82 2.74
N GLU A 343 -2.42 -27.83 2.36
CA GLU A 343 -1.83 -28.81 3.28
C GLU A 343 -0.83 -28.16 4.26
N SER A 344 -0.10 -27.14 3.80
CA SER A 344 0.84 -26.35 4.62
C SER A 344 0.21 -25.13 5.30
N ALA A 345 -1.11 -24.96 5.23
CA ALA A 345 -1.82 -23.72 5.57
C ALA A 345 -1.64 -23.26 7.03
N ASN A 346 -1.21 -24.13 7.95
CA ASN A 346 -0.91 -23.74 9.33
C ASN A 346 0.34 -22.85 9.44
N VAL A 347 1.17 -22.79 8.39
CA VAL A 347 2.43 -22.01 8.35
C VAL A 347 2.29 -20.75 7.48
N VAL A 348 1.52 -20.82 6.39
CA VAL A 348 1.42 -19.72 5.43
C VAL A 348 0.44 -18.66 5.91
N THR A 349 0.98 -17.57 6.47
CA THR A 349 0.19 -16.41 6.92
C THR A 349 0.19 -15.26 5.91
N THR A 350 1.17 -15.23 5.01
CA THR A 350 1.26 -14.20 3.96
C THR A 350 1.34 -14.85 2.59
N LEU A 351 0.49 -14.42 1.67
CA LEU A 351 0.52 -14.83 0.27
C LEU A 351 0.66 -13.59 -0.61
N GLU A 352 1.71 -13.56 -1.41
CA GLU A 352 1.92 -12.56 -2.45
C GLU A 352 1.86 -13.23 -3.82
N LEU A 353 0.94 -12.79 -4.67
CA LEU A 353 0.80 -13.30 -6.03
C LEU A 353 1.17 -12.22 -7.03
N TYR A 354 2.00 -12.59 -8.00
CA TYR A 354 2.50 -11.70 -9.04
C TYR A 354 1.99 -12.18 -10.39
N TRP A 355 1.63 -11.24 -11.25
CA TRP A 355 1.27 -11.54 -12.62
C TRP A 355 1.91 -10.55 -13.57
N ARG A 356 2.10 -10.93 -14.83
CA ARG A 356 2.77 -10.07 -15.81
C ARG A 356 1.88 -8.91 -16.23
N TYR A 357 0.69 -9.25 -16.69
CA TYR A 357 -0.12 -8.38 -17.51
C TYR A 357 -1.30 -7.85 -16.74
N THR A 358 -1.32 -6.53 -16.49
CA THR A 358 -2.54 -5.86 -15.99
C THR A 358 -3.74 -6.08 -16.92
N ASP A 359 -3.49 -6.42 -18.19
CA ASP A 359 -4.51 -6.56 -19.20
C ASP A 359 -4.87 -8.02 -19.56
N GLU A 360 -4.09 -9.04 -19.17
CA GLU A 360 -4.46 -10.43 -19.45
C GLU A 360 -5.10 -11.08 -18.24
N CYS A 361 -6.42 -11.15 -18.28
CA CYS A 361 -7.21 -11.84 -17.27
C CYS A 361 -7.20 -13.35 -17.55
N ARG A 362 -6.12 -14.02 -17.12
CA ARG A 362 -5.97 -15.47 -16.95
C ARG A 362 -7.14 -16.06 -16.13
N SER A 363 -7.49 -17.32 -16.35
CA SER A 363 -8.43 -18.07 -15.51
C SER A 363 -7.93 -18.35 -14.08
N SER A 364 -6.75 -17.84 -13.66
CA SER A 364 -6.20 -18.07 -12.32
C SER A 364 -7.03 -17.46 -11.18
N SER A 365 -7.97 -16.55 -11.47
CA SER A 365 -8.89 -15.94 -10.50
C SER A 365 -9.59 -16.97 -9.61
N TRP A 366 -10.10 -18.07 -10.18
CA TRP A 366 -10.83 -19.08 -9.41
C TRP A 366 -9.92 -19.79 -8.40
N MET A 367 -8.62 -19.88 -8.69
CA MET A 367 -7.65 -20.57 -7.84
C MET A 367 -7.32 -19.74 -6.61
N LEU A 368 -7.13 -18.43 -6.78
CA LEU A 368 -6.99 -17.51 -5.66
C LEU A 368 -8.25 -17.51 -4.80
N HIS A 369 -9.43 -17.39 -5.41
CA HIS A 369 -10.69 -17.47 -4.66
C HIS A 369 -10.80 -18.77 -3.86
N ARG A 370 -10.54 -19.92 -4.50
CA ARG A 370 -10.57 -21.23 -3.85
C ARG A 370 -9.56 -21.34 -2.72
N LEU A 371 -8.34 -20.86 -2.92
CA LEU A 371 -7.32 -20.84 -1.88
C LEU A 371 -7.76 -20.01 -0.67
N MET A 372 -8.34 -18.82 -0.88
CA MET A 372 -8.87 -17.98 0.21
C MET A 372 -10.06 -18.64 0.94
N CYS A 373 -10.88 -19.42 0.24
CA CYS A 373 -11.94 -20.25 0.83
C CYS A 373 -11.40 -21.42 1.67
N LEU A 374 -10.17 -21.87 1.42
CA LEU A 374 -9.55 -23.02 2.11
C LEU A 374 -8.61 -22.59 3.25
N SER A 375 -7.87 -21.50 3.10
CA SER A 375 -6.83 -21.06 4.03
C SER A 375 -7.36 -20.21 5.19
N ARG A 376 -7.51 -20.79 6.38
CA ARG A 376 -8.01 -20.09 7.60
C ARG A 376 -6.97 -19.18 8.26
N HIS A 377 -5.69 -19.51 8.13
CA HIS A 377 -4.59 -18.84 8.83
C HIS A 377 -3.97 -17.69 8.02
N LEU A 378 -4.50 -17.44 6.82
CA LEU A 378 -4.00 -16.37 5.96
C LEU A 378 -4.35 -15.02 6.59
N LEU A 379 -3.32 -14.22 6.88
CA LEU A 379 -3.42 -12.90 7.49
C LEU A 379 -3.17 -11.79 6.46
N HIS A 380 -2.37 -12.07 5.42
CA HIS A 380 -2.01 -11.10 4.41
C HIS A 380 -2.14 -11.72 3.03
N VAL A 381 -2.96 -11.11 2.17
CA VAL A 381 -3.04 -11.41 0.74
C VAL A 381 -2.67 -10.17 -0.02
N ARG A 382 -1.63 -10.28 -0.84
CA ARG A 382 -1.26 -9.24 -1.79
C ARG A 382 -1.27 -9.79 -3.19
N THR A 383 -1.95 -9.13 -4.09
CA THR A 383 -1.90 -9.44 -5.50
C THR A 383 -1.38 -8.24 -6.26
N THR A 384 -0.44 -8.50 -7.16
CA THR A 384 0.10 -7.48 -8.06
C THR A 384 -0.19 -7.92 -9.48
N ASN A 385 -1.12 -7.24 -10.14
CA ASN A 385 -1.59 -7.54 -11.50
C ASN A 385 -2.35 -8.87 -11.65
N VAL A 386 -2.71 -9.56 -10.56
CA VAL A 386 -3.44 -10.83 -10.63
C VAL A 386 -4.93 -10.51 -10.68
N ALA A 387 -5.55 -10.84 -11.80
CA ALA A 387 -6.97 -10.60 -11.99
C ALA A 387 -7.82 -11.41 -10.99
N PHE A 388 -8.65 -10.71 -10.21
CA PHE A 388 -9.68 -11.30 -9.37
C PHE A 388 -11.06 -10.92 -9.89
N GLN A 389 -11.81 -11.91 -10.37
CA GLN A 389 -13.18 -11.74 -10.85
C GLN A 389 -14.13 -11.51 -9.67
N PHE A 390 -14.82 -10.38 -9.65
CA PHE A 390 -15.74 -10.08 -8.54
C PHE A 390 -16.95 -11.02 -8.51
N GLU A 391 -17.25 -11.71 -9.60
CA GLU A 391 -18.32 -12.69 -9.73
C GLU A 391 -18.16 -13.84 -8.73
N HIS A 392 -16.94 -14.14 -8.28
CA HIS A 392 -16.70 -15.10 -7.20
C HIS A 392 -17.24 -14.64 -5.84
N LEU A 393 -17.44 -13.32 -5.66
CA LEU A 393 -18.01 -12.72 -4.45
C LEU A 393 -19.54 -12.63 -4.51
N ASP A 394 -20.14 -12.78 -5.70
CA ASP A 394 -21.59 -12.70 -5.89
C ASP A 394 -22.30 -14.03 -5.55
N LEU A 395 -22.33 -14.32 -4.25
CA LEU A 395 -22.91 -15.54 -3.68
C LEU A 395 -24.34 -15.83 -4.16
N HIS A 396 -25.10 -14.79 -4.51
CA HIS A 396 -26.51 -14.89 -4.88
C HIS A 396 -26.77 -14.61 -6.37
N ARG A 397 -25.71 -14.40 -7.17
CA ARG A 397 -25.81 -14.10 -8.61
C ARG A 397 -26.74 -12.89 -8.89
N ARG A 398 -26.63 -11.84 -8.05
CA ARG A 398 -27.42 -10.60 -8.12
C ARG A 398 -26.88 -9.61 -9.15
N ALA A 399 -25.66 -9.81 -9.63
CA ALA A 399 -25.10 -9.00 -10.69
C ALA A 399 -25.99 -9.09 -11.94
N PRO A 400 -26.31 -7.96 -12.59
CA PRO A 400 -27.11 -7.96 -13.81
C PRO A 400 -26.36 -8.76 -14.90
N LYS A 401 -27.11 -9.62 -15.60
CA LYS A 401 -26.60 -10.41 -16.71
C LYS A 401 -26.85 -9.65 -18.00
N ASP A 402 -25.81 -9.02 -18.53
CA ASP A 402 -25.86 -8.39 -19.85
C ASP A 402 -25.65 -9.47 -20.92
N GLY A 403 -26.74 -10.15 -21.30
CA GLY A 403 -26.79 -11.10 -22.41
C GLY A 403 -26.69 -12.59 -22.05
N PRO A 404 -26.87 -13.49 -23.04
CA PRO A 404 -26.72 -14.94 -22.90
C PRO A 404 -25.23 -15.29 -22.84
N SER A 405 -24.54 -14.83 -21.79
CA SER A 405 -23.18 -15.26 -21.54
C SER A 405 -23.22 -16.71 -21.06
N ASP A 406 -22.46 -17.59 -21.73
CA ASP A 406 -22.05 -18.90 -21.22
C ASP A 406 -21.15 -18.68 -20.01
N THR A 407 -21.73 -18.17 -18.92
CA THR A 407 -21.13 -18.27 -17.59
C THR A 407 -21.16 -19.74 -17.23
N THR A 408 -20.21 -20.48 -17.80
CA THR A 408 -19.66 -21.70 -17.23
C THR A 408 -19.56 -21.52 -15.72
N SER A 409 -19.84 -22.57 -14.98
CA SER A 409 -20.11 -22.57 -13.54
C SER A 409 -19.06 -21.80 -12.72
N ILE A 410 -19.23 -20.48 -12.56
CA ILE A 410 -18.40 -19.68 -11.66
C ILE A 410 -18.66 -20.23 -10.26
N GLN A 411 -17.62 -20.77 -9.66
CA GLN A 411 -17.67 -21.25 -8.28
C GLN A 411 -17.62 -20.04 -7.36
N THR A 412 -18.68 -19.85 -6.59
CA THR A 412 -18.78 -18.87 -5.51
C THR A 412 -18.45 -19.53 -4.18
N GLY A 413 -17.98 -18.76 -3.21
CA GLY A 413 -17.62 -19.28 -1.90
C GLY A 413 -17.40 -18.18 -0.88
N VAL A 414 -17.40 -18.56 0.40
CA VAL A 414 -17.06 -17.63 1.49
C VAL A 414 -15.61 -17.88 1.88
N TRP A 415 -14.79 -16.82 1.84
CA TRP A 415 -13.40 -16.92 2.29
C TRP A 415 -13.33 -17.37 3.74
N ALA A 416 -12.41 -18.27 4.03
CA ALA A 416 -12.21 -18.79 5.38
C ALA A 416 -11.16 -17.99 6.18
N CYS A 417 -10.40 -17.12 5.51
CA CYS A 417 -9.45 -16.20 6.12
C CYS A 417 -10.17 -14.99 6.76
N THR A 418 -11.01 -15.22 7.76
CA THR A 418 -11.78 -14.15 8.42
C THR A 418 -10.91 -13.19 9.26
N ASN A 419 -9.71 -13.64 9.64
CA ASN A 419 -8.71 -12.85 10.37
C ASN A 419 -7.75 -12.08 9.44
N LEU A 420 -8.08 -11.96 8.15
CA LEU A 420 -7.26 -11.23 7.20
C LEU A 420 -7.07 -9.76 7.64
N ARG A 421 -5.82 -9.33 7.69
CA ARG A 421 -5.38 -7.96 8.05
C ARG A 421 -5.02 -7.13 6.83
N THR A 422 -4.47 -7.76 5.79
CA THR A 422 -4.11 -7.10 4.54
C THR A 422 -4.78 -7.79 3.36
N LEU A 423 -5.49 -7.02 2.55
CA LEU A 423 -6.10 -7.48 1.30
C LEU A 423 -5.79 -6.50 0.19
N HIS A 424 -4.86 -6.87 -0.70
CA HIS A 424 -4.58 -6.12 -1.93
C HIS A 424 -5.05 -6.95 -3.12
N LEU A 425 -6.11 -6.49 -3.79
CA LEU A 425 -6.74 -7.17 -4.93
C LEU A 425 -6.81 -6.28 -6.17
N GLU A 426 -6.57 -6.87 -7.32
CA GLU A 426 -6.94 -6.30 -8.61
C GLU A 426 -8.28 -6.87 -9.07
N LEU A 427 -9.34 -6.07 -9.01
CA LEU A 427 -10.71 -6.48 -9.30
C LEU A 427 -11.03 -6.29 -10.78
N HIS A 428 -11.47 -7.37 -11.41
CA HIS A 428 -11.97 -7.37 -12.78
C HIS A 428 -13.46 -7.71 -12.78
N GLY A 429 -14.19 -7.05 -13.66
CA GLY A 429 -15.52 -7.45 -14.07
C GLY A 429 -15.50 -7.59 -15.58
N HIS A 430 -15.69 -8.82 -16.08
CA HIS A 430 -15.77 -9.07 -17.51
C HIS A 430 -17.15 -8.62 -18.00
N ASN A 431 -17.29 -8.18 -19.25
CA ASN A 431 -18.48 -7.49 -19.80
C ASN A 431 -18.52 -5.99 -19.44
N GLN A 432 -18.97 -5.18 -20.41
CA GLN A 432 -18.62 -3.76 -20.58
C GLN A 432 -19.04 -2.80 -19.45
N SER A 433 -19.72 -3.23 -18.39
CA SER A 433 -20.24 -2.32 -17.35
C SER A 433 -20.36 -2.91 -15.94
N GLN A 434 -19.76 -4.07 -15.66
CA GLN A 434 -20.10 -4.77 -14.42
C GLN A 434 -19.74 -3.98 -13.16
N LEU A 435 -18.53 -3.44 -13.00
CA LEU A 435 -18.18 -2.70 -11.76
C LEU A 435 -18.75 -1.27 -11.69
N MET A 436 -19.29 -0.75 -12.79
CA MET A 436 -20.02 0.53 -12.80
C MET A 436 -21.40 0.41 -12.17
N HIS A 437 -21.99 -0.79 -12.20
CA HIS A 437 -23.33 -1.03 -11.67
C HIS A 437 -23.31 -0.99 -10.13
N PRO A 438 -24.14 -0.17 -9.47
CA PRO A 438 -24.15 -0.03 -8.01
C PRO A 438 -24.33 -1.34 -7.23
N THR A 439 -25.05 -2.31 -7.79
CA THR A 439 -25.21 -3.64 -7.16
C THR A 439 -23.88 -4.39 -7.06
N ASN A 440 -23.02 -4.28 -8.05
CA ASN A 440 -21.80 -5.09 -8.14
C ASN A 440 -20.73 -4.58 -7.17
N THR A 441 -20.56 -3.27 -7.07
CA THR A 441 -19.74 -2.68 -6.00
C THR A 441 -20.32 -2.95 -4.62
N ARG A 442 -21.65 -3.00 -4.49
CA ARG A 442 -22.30 -3.31 -3.20
C ARG A 442 -22.02 -4.76 -2.80
N ILE A 443 -21.97 -5.70 -3.75
CA ILE A 443 -21.51 -7.07 -3.53
C ILE A 443 -20.05 -7.05 -3.06
N VAL A 444 -19.14 -6.40 -3.79
CA VAL A 444 -17.71 -6.35 -3.43
C VAL A 444 -17.51 -5.78 -2.02
N PHE A 445 -18.02 -4.58 -1.75
CA PHE A 445 -17.82 -3.89 -0.48
C PHE A 445 -18.55 -4.60 0.68
N GLY A 446 -19.77 -5.09 0.43
CA GLY A 446 -20.54 -5.85 1.41
C GLY A 446 -19.86 -7.17 1.78
N TYR A 447 -19.32 -7.88 0.79
CA TYR A 447 -18.63 -9.16 1.00
C TYR A 447 -17.36 -8.93 1.83
N ILE A 448 -16.48 -8.04 1.38
CA ILE A 448 -15.19 -7.78 2.05
C ILE A 448 -15.43 -7.33 3.50
N SER A 449 -16.34 -6.38 3.70
CA SER A 449 -16.62 -5.84 5.04
C SER A 449 -17.25 -6.85 6.01
N THR A 450 -17.95 -7.86 5.49
CA THR A 450 -18.58 -8.92 6.28
C THR A 450 -17.64 -10.09 6.56
N VAL A 451 -16.88 -10.52 5.54
CA VAL A 451 -16.03 -11.72 5.62
C VAL A 451 -14.69 -11.43 6.27
N CYS A 452 -14.15 -10.22 6.11
CA CYS A 452 -12.84 -9.83 6.65
C CYS A 452 -12.94 -8.63 7.60
N PRO A 453 -13.67 -8.74 8.74
CA PRO A 453 -13.91 -7.61 9.65
C PRO A 453 -12.64 -7.09 10.33
N ARG A 454 -11.54 -7.85 10.31
CA ARG A 454 -10.25 -7.51 10.92
C ARG A 454 -9.26 -6.82 9.97
N LEU A 455 -9.70 -6.42 8.78
CA LEU A 455 -8.84 -5.72 7.83
C LEU A 455 -8.31 -4.40 8.39
N GLN A 456 -7.00 -4.23 8.24
CA GLN A 456 -6.23 -3.03 8.58
C GLN A 456 -5.78 -2.30 7.31
N ASP A 457 -5.47 -3.04 6.24
CA ASP A 457 -4.97 -2.51 4.97
C ASP A 457 -5.77 -3.10 3.81
N LEU A 458 -6.58 -2.27 3.16
CA LEU A 458 -7.39 -2.63 2.01
C LEU A 458 -6.94 -1.85 0.78
N GLN A 459 -6.49 -2.57 -0.24
CA GLN A 459 -6.15 -2.03 -1.56
C GLN A 459 -6.99 -2.72 -2.62
N LEU A 460 -7.77 -1.94 -3.36
CA LEU A 460 -8.54 -2.39 -4.52
C LEU A 460 -8.05 -1.62 -5.75
N VAL A 461 -7.48 -2.35 -6.70
CA VAL A 461 -7.09 -1.80 -8.01
C VAL A 461 -8.10 -2.27 -9.03
N ILE A 462 -8.63 -1.36 -9.83
CA ILE A 462 -9.54 -1.68 -10.92
C ILE A 462 -8.87 -1.18 -12.20
N PRO A 463 -8.36 -2.09 -13.05
CA PRO A 463 -7.53 -1.71 -14.17
C PRO A 463 -8.35 -1.00 -15.25
N LYS A 464 -7.68 -0.12 -15.99
CA LYS A 464 -8.29 0.67 -17.08
C LYS A 464 -8.68 -0.18 -18.30
N MET A 465 -8.09 -1.37 -18.46
CA MET A 465 -8.26 -2.23 -19.63
C MET A 465 -8.03 -3.70 -19.29
N CYS A 466 -8.67 -4.63 -20.00
CA CYS A 466 -8.30 -6.05 -20.04
C CYS A 466 -8.43 -6.59 -21.47
N LYS A 467 -7.33 -7.04 -22.06
CA LYS A 467 -7.24 -7.67 -23.39
C LYS A 467 -8.30 -8.75 -23.62
N THR A 468 -8.59 -9.59 -22.62
CA THR A 468 -9.54 -10.70 -22.76
C THR A 468 -11.00 -10.24 -22.94
N GLY A 469 -11.33 -9.01 -22.53
CA GLY A 469 -12.69 -8.47 -22.57
C GLY A 469 -12.85 -7.15 -23.33
N GLY A 470 -11.80 -6.68 -24.00
CA GLY A 470 -11.76 -5.36 -24.65
C GLY A 470 -11.48 -4.20 -23.69
N VAL A 471 -11.50 -2.97 -24.21
CA VAL A 471 -11.39 -1.75 -23.40
C VAL A 471 -12.72 -1.53 -22.68
N TYR A 472 -12.71 -1.59 -21.35
CA TYR A 472 -13.88 -1.24 -20.54
C TYR A 472 -13.51 -0.20 -19.49
N PHE A 473 -14.36 0.81 -19.33
CA PHE A 473 -14.19 1.87 -18.33
C PHE A 473 -14.77 1.41 -17.00
N ASN A 474 -14.12 0.46 -16.35
CA ASN A 474 -14.54 0.01 -15.03
C ASN A 474 -14.11 1.03 -13.98
N SER A 475 -15.07 1.80 -13.48
CA SER A 475 -14.90 2.60 -12.28
C SER A 475 -15.89 2.11 -11.24
N PRO A 476 -15.45 1.81 -10.01
CA PRO A 476 -16.38 1.39 -8.99
C PRO A 476 -17.34 2.56 -8.74
N SER A 477 -18.64 2.31 -8.76
CA SER A 477 -19.59 3.30 -8.30
C SER A 477 -19.32 3.60 -6.82
N MET A 478 -18.90 4.82 -6.51
CA MET A 478 -18.66 5.30 -5.14
C MET A 478 -19.88 6.00 -4.54
N ARG A 479 -21.04 5.91 -5.22
CA ARG A 479 -22.28 6.47 -4.71
C ARG A 479 -22.70 5.75 -3.43
N ILE A 480 -23.47 6.41 -2.57
CA ILE A 480 -23.90 5.80 -1.30
C ILE A 480 -24.65 4.48 -1.54
N GLN A 481 -25.60 4.47 -2.49
CA GLN A 481 -26.36 3.28 -2.87
C GLN A 481 -25.50 2.14 -3.44
N ALA A 482 -24.29 2.44 -3.87
CA ALA A 482 -23.35 1.49 -4.43
C ALA A 482 -22.55 0.73 -3.36
N GLY A 483 -22.78 1.03 -2.08
CA GLY A 483 -22.29 0.22 -0.97
C GLY A 483 -20.91 0.57 -0.46
N PHE A 484 -20.26 1.63 -0.96
CA PHE A 484 -18.95 2.05 -0.43
C PHE A 484 -18.99 2.30 1.09
N VAL A 485 -20.12 2.80 1.57
CA VAL A 485 -20.41 3.00 3.00
C VAL A 485 -20.37 1.72 3.85
N LEU A 486 -20.58 0.54 3.25
CA LEU A 486 -20.53 -0.75 3.96
C LEU A 486 -19.15 -1.03 4.55
N LEU A 487 -18.09 -0.48 3.95
CA LEU A 487 -16.72 -0.59 4.45
C LEU A 487 -16.54 0.03 5.84
N THR A 488 -17.47 0.87 6.33
CA THR A 488 -17.45 1.42 7.71
C THR A 488 -17.56 0.36 8.82
N ARG A 489 -17.93 -0.89 8.46
CA ARG A 489 -17.87 -2.05 9.36
C ARG A 489 -16.44 -2.47 9.69
N LEU A 490 -15.46 -2.12 8.85
CA LEU A 490 -14.04 -2.42 9.07
C LEU A 490 -13.45 -1.49 10.15
N LYS A 491 -13.73 -1.77 11.42
CA LYS A 491 -13.32 -0.88 12.53
C LYS A 491 -11.81 -0.77 12.72
N TYR A 492 -11.06 -1.76 12.25
CA TYR A 492 -9.61 -1.81 12.32
C TYR A 492 -8.90 -1.22 11.10
N LEU A 493 -9.65 -0.68 10.13
CA LEU A 493 -9.08 -0.18 8.88
C LEU A 493 -8.21 1.05 9.15
N GLU A 494 -6.94 0.92 8.83
CA GLU A 494 -5.90 1.94 8.97
C GLU A 494 -5.58 2.61 7.63
N ARG A 495 -5.65 1.81 6.55
CA ARG A 495 -5.25 2.16 5.19
C ARG A 495 -6.30 1.72 4.18
N LEU A 496 -6.73 2.65 3.33
CA LEU A 496 -7.68 2.40 2.25
C LEU A 496 -7.15 2.97 0.94
N TYR A 497 -6.90 2.11 -0.03
CA TYR A 497 -6.48 2.50 -1.37
C TYR A 497 -7.46 1.93 -2.39
N ILE A 498 -8.15 2.79 -3.13
CA ILE A 498 -9.00 2.37 -4.25
C ILE A 498 -8.54 3.13 -5.49
N ASN A 499 -7.92 2.41 -6.42
CA ASN A 499 -7.46 2.95 -7.69
C ASN A 499 -8.35 2.48 -8.83
N PHE A 500 -8.75 3.40 -9.69
CA PHE A 500 -9.63 3.14 -10.83
C PHE A 500 -9.30 4.13 -11.96
N ALA A 501 -9.96 3.98 -13.11
CA ALA A 501 -9.62 4.78 -14.28
C ALA A 501 -10.01 6.26 -14.14
N GLN A 502 -11.26 6.52 -13.77
CA GLN A 502 -11.81 7.88 -13.67
C GLN A 502 -12.94 7.94 -12.62
N PRO A 503 -12.93 8.90 -11.68
CA PRO A 503 -14.03 9.12 -10.75
C PRO A 503 -15.22 9.72 -11.52
N THR A 504 -16.10 8.88 -12.05
CA THR A 504 -17.31 9.36 -12.70
C THR A 504 -18.44 9.48 -11.70
N GLY A 505 -19.02 10.69 -11.59
CA GLY A 505 -20.25 10.93 -10.83
C GLY A 505 -20.14 10.71 -9.32
N VAL A 506 -18.96 10.91 -8.73
CA VAL A 506 -18.78 10.90 -7.26
C VAL A 506 -19.06 12.31 -6.74
N GLU A 507 -20.23 12.52 -6.17
CA GLU A 507 -20.54 13.77 -5.45
C GLU A 507 -19.89 13.79 -4.07
N ARG A 508 -19.59 15.00 -3.56
CA ARG A 508 -19.04 15.19 -2.22
C ARG A 508 -19.90 14.57 -1.12
N THR A 509 -21.22 14.62 -1.28
CA THR A 509 -22.20 14.00 -0.37
C THR A 509 -22.04 12.49 -0.24
N HIS A 510 -21.44 11.82 -1.23
CA HIS A 510 -21.27 10.37 -1.23
C HIS A 510 -20.08 9.86 -0.43
N VAL A 511 -19.10 10.72 -0.13
CA VAL A 511 -17.82 10.34 0.50
C VAL A 511 -17.42 11.25 1.65
N ASN A 512 -18.07 12.39 1.86
CA ASN A 512 -17.70 13.32 2.94
C ASN A 512 -17.84 12.75 4.36
N TRP A 513 -18.69 11.73 4.56
CA TRP A 513 -18.83 11.05 5.85
C TRP A 513 -17.55 10.37 6.32
N MET A 514 -16.59 10.11 5.41
CA MET A 514 -15.28 9.54 5.73
C MET A 514 -14.48 10.43 6.69
N VAL A 515 -14.73 11.74 6.67
CA VAL A 515 -14.00 12.74 7.47
C VAL A 515 -14.89 13.45 8.47
N PRO A 516 -14.38 13.86 9.65
CA PRO A 516 -15.18 14.61 10.63
C PRO A 516 -15.82 15.88 10.05
N SER A 517 -15.09 16.61 9.20
CA SER A 517 -15.58 17.84 8.56
C SER A 517 -16.82 17.65 7.67
N GLY A 518 -17.09 16.42 7.21
CA GLY A 518 -18.24 16.08 6.39
C GLY A 518 -19.41 15.43 7.14
N ARG A 519 -19.32 15.28 8.47
CA ARG A 519 -20.38 14.68 9.31
C ARG A 519 -21.35 15.72 9.91
N THR A 520 -21.50 16.87 9.26
CA THR A 520 -22.39 17.95 9.70
C THR A 520 -23.87 17.55 9.67
N ALA A 521 -24.71 18.25 10.43
CA ALA A 521 -26.16 18.04 10.44
C ALA A 521 -26.80 18.21 9.06
N GLU A 522 -26.28 19.15 8.24
CA GLU A 522 -26.73 19.35 6.86
C GLU A 522 -26.46 18.10 6.01
N PHE A 523 -25.25 17.54 6.07
CA PHE A 523 -24.91 16.34 5.31
C PHE A 523 -25.65 15.10 5.81
N ARG A 524 -25.88 14.97 7.13
CA ARG A 524 -26.79 13.96 7.69
C ARG A 524 -28.19 14.08 7.09
N LYS A 525 -28.77 15.30 7.06
CA LYS A 525 -30.08 15.54 6.45
C LYS A 525 -30.12 15.12 4.97
N LYS A 526 -29.10 15.48 4.18
CA LYS A 526 -28.99 15.07 2.76
C LYS A 526 -28.93 13.54 2.62
N ARG A 527 -28.16 12.86 3.45
CA ARG A 527 -28.11 11.38 3.45
C ARG A 527 -29.45 10.76 3.83
N ARG A 528 -30.18 11.31 4.81
CA ARG A 528 -31.52 10.82 5.17
C ARG A 528 -32.51 10.95 4.02
N VAL A 529 -32.45 12.04 3.26
CA VAL A 529 -33.24 12.20 2.04
C VAL A 529 -32.89 11.12 1.02
N MET A 530 -31.59 10.90 0.75
CA MET A 530 -31.15 9.81 -0.13
C MET A 530 -31.67 8.44 0.36
N VAL A 531 -31.57 8.15 1.67
CA VAL A 531 -32.09 6.90 2.27
C VAL A 531 -33.61 6.78 2.14
N ALA A 532 -34.35 7.88 2.27
CA ALA A 532 -35.79 7.89 2.09
C ALA A 532 -36.18 7.64 0.62
N GLU A 533 -35.44 8.20 -0.33
CA GLU A 533 -35.60 7.96 -1.77
C GLU A 533 -35.26 6.52 -2.18
N LEU A 534 -34.43 5.83 -1.40
CA LEU A 534 -34.24 4.38 -1.51
C LEU A 534 -35.53 3.59 -1.18
N ALA A 535 -36.70 4.21 -1.00
CA ALA A 535 -38.01 3.53 -0.88
C ALA A 535 -38.31 2.50 -2.00
N LEU A 536 -37.59 2.54 -3.13
CA LEU A 536 -37.50 1.47 -4.13
C LEU A 536 -36.97 0.13 -3.59
N ILE A 537 -36.40 0.09 -2.38
CA ILE A 537 -36.06 -1.12 -1.59
C ILE A 537 -37.22 -2.12 -1.57
N LYS A 538 -38.48 -1.66 -1.61
CA LYS A 538 -39.65 -2.55 -1.67
C LYS A 538 -39.62 -3.51 -2.86
N LYS A 539 -39.12 -3.07 -4.03
CA LYS A 539 -39.04 -3.90 -5.23
C LYS A 539 -37.95 -4.98 -5.12
N GLU A 540 -36.76 -4.61 -4.63
CA GLU A 540 -35.68 -5.57 -4.33
C GLU A 540 -36.11 -6.58 -3.24
N GLN A 541 -36.82 -6.12 -2.20
CA GLN A 541 -37.31 -6.98 -1.12
C GLN A 541 -38.42 -7.94 -1.55
N LEU A 542 -39.27 -7.53 -2.50
CA LEU A 542 -40.31 -8.39 -3.06
C LEU A 542 -39.70 -9.55 -3.86
N ALA A 543 -38.61 -9.32 -4.60
CA ALA A 543 -37.90 -10.37 -5.33
C ALA A 543 -37.33 -11.46 -4.40
N LEU A 544 -36.87 -11.10 -3.19
CA LEU A 544 -36.31 -12.05 -2.20
C LEU A 544 -37.34 -12.96 -1.55
N LYS A 545 -38.63 -12.68 -1.70
CA LYS A 545 -39.69 -13.50 -1.12
C LYS A 545 -40.02 -14.72 -1.97
N ASP A 546 -39.39 -14.90 -3.13
CA ASP A 546 -39.58 -16.11 -3.94
C ASP A 546 -39.04 -17.34 -3.20
N PRO A 547 -39.92 -18.25 -2.72
CA PRO A 547 -39.50 -19.46 -2.01
C PRO A 547 -38.63 -20.37 -2.88
N ALA A 548 -38.75 -20.29 -4.22
CA ALA A 548 -37.92 -21.05 -5.14
C ALA A 548 -36.46 -20.62 -5.09
N GLU A 549 -36.18 -19.34 -4.86
CA GLU A 549 -34.82 -18.80 -4.77
C GLU A 549 -34.16 -19.18 -3.44
N ILE A 550 -34.94 -19.17 -2.34
CA ILE A 550 -34.50 -19.69 -1.03
C ILE A 550 -34.17 -21.18 -1.11
N THR A 551 -35.02 -21.97 -1.76
CA THR A 551 -34.84 -23.42 -1.92
C THR A 551 -33.64 -23.74 -2.81
N ARG A 552 -33.45 -22.98 -3.90
CA ARG A 552 -32.30 -23.13 -4.80
C ARG A 552 -30.98 -22.79 -4.10
N LEU A 553 -30.95 -21.73 -3.29
CA LEU A 553 -29.78 -21.39 -2.48
C LEU A 553 -29.47 -22.47 -1.43
N SER A 554 -30.50 -23.10 -0.86
CA SER A 554 -30.32 -24.24 0.04
C SER A 554 -29.81 -25.51 -0.66
N LEU A 555 -30.06 -25.69 -1.96
CA LEU A 555 -29.57 -26.83 -2.75
C LEU A 555 -28.12 -26.65 -3.20
N MET A 556 -27.64 -25.41 -3.32
CA MET A 556 -26.22 -25.10 -3.56
C MET A 556 -25.31 -25.43 -2.36
N ASP A 557 -25.87 -25.81 -1.21
CA ASP A 557 -25.18 -26.11 0.05
C ASP A 557 -24.30 -27.37 0.00
N LYS A 558 -24.40 -28.22 -1.05
CA LYS A 558 -23.62 -29.48 -1.13
C LYS A 558 -22.13 -29.28 -1.39
N ASP A 559 -21.73 -28.23 -2.12
CA ASP A 559 -20.31 -27.93 -2.39
C ASP A 559 -19.76 -26.78 -1.54
N VAL A 560 -20.63 -26.04 -0.83
CA VAL A 560 -20.22 -24.98 0.09
C VAL A 560 -20.03 -25.57 1.48
N LEU A 561 -19.10 -26.53 1.60
CA LEU A 561 -18.74 -27.23 2.84
C LEU A 561 -18.50 -26.31 4.06
N ARG A 562 -18.32 -25.00 3.87
CA ARG A 562 -18.05 -24.01 4.93
C ARG A 562 -19.17 -23.01 5.22
N TRP A 563 -20.27 -22.99 4.47
CA TRP A 563 -21.40 -22.11 4.81
C TRP A 563 -21.97 -22.46 6.20
N ARG A 564 -21.85 -23.73 6.61
CA ARG A 564 -22.29 -24.22 7.92
C ARG A 564 -21.44 -23.71 9.07
N GLU A 565 -20.14 -23.53 8.86
CA GLU A 565 -19.17 -23.13 9.89
C GLU A 565 -19.19 -21.62 10.18
N LEU A 566 -19.75 -20.81 9.28
CA LEU A 566 -19.79 -19.35 9.44
C LEU A 566 -20.63 -18.94 10.66
N GLU A 567 -20.28 -17.83 11.31
CA GLU A 567 -21.11 -17.26 12.40
C GLU A 567 -22.51 -16.87 11.89
N THR A 568 -23.53 -17.05 12.74
CA THR A 568 -24.94 -16.81 12.38
C THR A 568 -25.22 -15.36 11.96
N THR A 569 -24.46 -14.41 12.52
CA THR A 569 -24.50 -12.98 12.17
C THR A 569 -23.97 -12.76 10.75
N ALA A 570 -22.77 -13.24 10.45
CA ALA A 570 -22.15 -13.12 9.13
C ALA A 570 -23.01 -13.79 8.04
N LYS A 571 -23.63 -14.95 8.31
CA LYS A 571 -24.57 -15.58 7.33
C LYS A 571 -25.75 -14.68 7.02
N ARG A 572 -26.34 -14.04 8.03
CA ARG A 572 -27.49 -13.14 7.88
C ARG A 572 -27.12 -11.88 7.10
N GLU A 573 -25.90 -11.39 7.28
CA GLU A 573 -25.37 -10.25 6.52
C GLU A 573 -25.09 -10.65 5.08
N LEU A 574 -24.37 -11.77 4.85
CA LEU A 574 -24.11 -12.30 3.51
C LEU A 574 -25.39 -12.69 2.77
N TRP A 575 -26.46 -13.10 3.45
CA TRP A 575 -27.76 -13.29 2.83
C TRP A 575 -28.28 -12.02 2.14
N ARG A 576 -27.95 -10.86 2.71
CA ARG A 576 -28.36 -9.55 2.19
C ARG A 576 -27.37 -8.93 1.22
N LEU A 577 -26.28 -9.64 0.91
CA LEU A 577 -25.16 -9.16 0.09
C LEU A 577 -25.61 -8.57 -1.24
N GLY A 578 -25.31 -7.29 -1.49
CA GLY A 578 -25.71 -6.65 -2.74
C GLY A 578 -27.13 -6.08 -2.75
N LEU A 579 -27.86 -6.06 -1.63
CA LEU A 579 -29.15 -5.37 -1.50
C LEU A 579 -29.03 -3.98 -0.89
N LEU A 580 -29.90 -3.06 -1.28
CA LEU A 580 -29.97 -1.70 -0.71
C LEU A 580 -30.29 -1.70 0.78
N LEU A 581 -30.94 -2.77 1.27
CA LEU A 581 -31.27 -2.91 2.69
C LEU A 581 -30.03 -2.83 3.59
N GLU A 582 -28.88 -3.36 3.16
CA GLU A 582 -27.65 -3.27 3.95
C GLU A 582 -27.14 -1.83 4.04
N VAL A 583 -27.15 -1.14 2.91
CA VAL A 583 -26.73 0.27 2.81
C VAL A 583 -27.60 1.14 3.71
N LYS A 584 -28.92 0.97 3.65
CA LYS A 584 -29.87 1.67 4.51
C LYS A 584 -29.55 1.48 5.99
N LYS A 585 -29.33 0.24 6.44
CA LYS A 585 -29.03 -0.06 7.84
C LYS A 585 -27.76 0.61 8.33
N VAL A 586 -26.70 0.58 7.52
CA VAL A 586 -25.44 1.23 7.87
C VAL A 586 -25.60 2.75 7.94
N LEU A 587 -26.37 3.36 7.04
CA LEU A 587 -26.64 4.80 7.06
C LEU A 587 -27.48 5.22 8.27
N GLU A 588 -28.50 4.43 8.65
CA GLU A 588 -29.28 4.66 9.86
C GLU A 588 -28.38 4.62 11.12
N GLN A 589 -27.42 3.69 11.18
CA GLN A 589 -26.43 3.63 12.26
C GLN A 589 -25.47 4.82 12.22
N MET A 590 -24.95 5.18 11.04
CA MET A 590 -24.01 6.30 10.87
C MET A 590 -24.57 7.67 11.27
N ASP A 591 -25.88 7.82 11.22
CA ASP A 591 -26.55 9.06 11.58
C ASP A 591 -26.85 9.17 13.10
N THR A 592 -26.51 8.13 13.88
CA THR A 592 -26.45 8.19 15.35
C THR A 592 -25.20 8.93 15.82
N ASP A 593 -25.26 9.56 16.98
CA ASP A 593 -24.14 10.37 17.50
C ASP A 593 -22.95 9.50 17.97
N ASP A 594 -23.20 8.25 18.34
CA ASP A 594 -22.18 7.32 18.83
C ASP A 594 -21.44 6.58 17.71
N PHE A 595 -21.83 6.76 16.45
CA PHE A 595 -21.21 6.03 15.34
C PHE A 595 -19.92 6.71 14.86
N GLU A 596 -18.80 6.05 15.15
CA GLU A 596 -17.51 6.43 14.60
C GLU A 596 -17.20 5.65 13.31
N CYS A 597 -17.10 6.35 12.18
CA CYS A 597 -16.61 5.76 10.93
C CYS A 597 -15.08 5.71 10.98
N TRP A 598 -14.54 4.49 10.90
CA TRP A 598 -13.11 4.18 10.82
C TRP A 598 -12.22 4.90 11.84
N PRO A 599 -12.29 4.53 13.13
CA PRO A 599 -11.52 5.19 14.18
C PRO A 599 -10.00 5.18 13.94
N LEU A 600 -9.47 4.18 13.24
CA LEU A 600 -8.03 4.01 13.00
C LEU A 600 -7.54 4.48 11.61
N LEU A 601 -8.45 4.93 10.73
CA LEU A 601 -8.10 5.25 9.35
C LEU A 601 -7.29 6.54 9.28
N HIS A 602 -6.09 6.42 8.73
CA HIS A 602 -5.16 7.54 8.63
C HIS A 602 -4.51 7.69 7.26
N ARG A 603 -4.68 6.70 6.37
CA ARG A 603 -4.23 6.73 4.98
C ARG A 603 -5.37 6.37 4.04
N VAL A 604 -5.65 7.25 3.10
CA VAL A 604 -6.69 7.08 2.07
C VAL A 604 -6.16 7.53 0.72
N SER A 605 -6.37 6.73 -0.31
CA SER A 605 -6.31 7.15 -1.71
C SER A 605 -7.58 6.71 -2.42
N LEU A 606 -8.28 7.66 -3.05
CA LEU A 606 -9.37 7.39 -3.97
C LEU A 606 -8.93 7.96 -5.32
N ASN A 607 -8.52 7.10 -6.24
CA ASN A 607 -8.00 7.47 -7.57
C ASN A 607 -6.64 8.21 -7.58
N GLY A 608 -5.92 8.29 -6.46
CA GLY A 608 -4.59 8.93 -6.39
C GLY A 608 -3.45 7.93 -6.43
N GLY A 609 -2.26 8.39 -6.84
CA GLY A 609 -1.05 7.55 -6.89
C GLY A 609 -0.52 7.17 -5.51
N PHE A 610 -0.86 7.94 -4.47
CA PHE A 610 -0.43 7.72 -3.09
C PHE A 610 -1.53 7.99 -2.05
N GLU A 611 -1.44 7.28 -0.93
CA GLU A 611 -2.33 7.48 0.20
C GLU A 611 -1.96 8.73 1.00
N GLN A 612 -2.97 9.49 1.39
CA GLN A 612 -2.85 10.72 2.16
C GLN A 612 -3.76 10.68 3.38
N GLY A 613 -3.67 11.66 4.27
CA GLY A 613 -4.65 11.80 5.34
C GLY A 613 -6.07 11.95 4.77
N PRO A 614 -7.12 11.37 5.39
CA PRO A 614 -8.50 11.42 4.88
C PRO A 614 -8.95 12.83 4.43
N GLU A 615 -8.68 13.86 5.22
CA GLU A 615 -9.02 15.27 4.89
C GLU A 615 -8.27 15.79 3.66
N ALA A 616 -7.00 15.40 3.48
CA ALA A 616 -6.23 15.79 2.31
C ALA A 616 -6.75 15.10 1.05
N CYS A 617 -7.01 13.79 1.13
CA CYS A 617 -7.63 13.01 0.06
C CYS A 617 -8.98 13.61 -0.36
N MET A 618 -9.85 13.92 0.61
CA MET A 618 -11.14 14.54 0.37
C MET A 618 -11.06 15.93 -0.25
N ARG A 619 -10.07 16.75 0.11
CA ARG A 619 -9.85 18.03 -0.59
C ARG A 619 -9.43 17.79 -2.04
N ASN A 620 -8.43 16.94 -2.27
CA ASN A 620 -7.88 16.71 -3.61
C ASN A 620 -8.93 16.12 -4.57
N LEU A 621 -9.82 15.25 -4.07
CA LEU A 621 -10.88 14.65 -4.87
C LEU A 621 -11.87 15.68 -5.46
N PHE A 622 -12.01 16.86 -4.83
CA PHE A 622 -12.99 17.90 -5.23
C PHE A 622 -12.37 19.27 -5.58
N VAL A 623 -11.03 19.38 -5.68
CA VAL A 623 -10.37 20.65 -6.05
C VAL A 623 -10.55 20.99 -7.54
N GLN A 624 -10.88 20.02 -8.38
CA GLN A 624 -11.03 20.18 -9.83
C GLN A 624 -12.49 20.36 -10.31
N ALA A 625 -13.46 20.40 -9.39
CA ALA A 625 -14.90 20.40 -9.72
C ALA A 625 -15.55 21.79 -9.60
#